data_AF-A0AAW0NE59-F1
#
_entry.id   AF-A0AAW0NE59-F1
#
_cell.length_a   1.000
_cell.length_b   1.000
_cell.length_c   1.000
_cell.angle_alpha   90.00
_cell.angle_beta   90.00
_cell.angle_gamma   90.00
#
_symmetry.space_group_name_H-M   'P 1'
#
loop_
_entity.id
_entity.type
_entity.pdbx_description
1 polymer ?
#
loop_
_entity_poly.entity_id
_entity_poly.type
_entity_poly.pdbx_seq_one_letter_code
_entity_poly.pdbx_strand_id
1 'polypeptide(L)'
;MRRLTKKKALNLVKELDAFPKIPDSYVESTASGGTVSLIAFTFMAILAFLEFFVYRDTWMKYEYEVDKDFTSKLRINVDITVAMKCQYIGADVLDLAETMVASDGLEYEPVNFELSPQQRIWQLTLWHIQERLRVEHSLQDVLFKSAIKIAPPSPIKNDDRNFHVTVGKSIPHPRGHAHLAALVSHDSFNFSHRINHLSFGEMIPGIISTLDGTEKVSTESNHMFQYFITIVPTKLNTYKITADTHLYSVTERERVINHAAGSHGVSGIFMKYDISSLMIRVTEQHMPLWQFLVRLCGIVGGIFSTTGMLHGMVGFLVDLICCRFQMGIYRNPKETSLAVQENNETSALIENHNEH
;
A
#
# COMPACT_ATOMS: atom_id res chain seq x y z
N MET A 1 -0.67 28.29 38.02
CA MET A 1 -1.49 28.51 36.80
C MET A 1 -2.41 29.72 37.01
N ARG A 2 -2.06 30.89 36.45
CA ARG A 2 -2.87 32.12 36.56
C ARG A 2 -3.85 32.19 35.40
N ARG A 3 -5.16 32.14 35.67
CA ARG A 3 -6.23 32.46 34.71
C ARG A 3 -6.04 33.91 34.24
N LEU A 4 -5.52 34.09 33.03
CA LEU A 4 -5.54 35.37 32.33
C LEU A 4 -7.00 35.75 32.11
N THR A 5 -7.45 36.80 32.80
CA THR A 5 -8.78 37.38 32.60
C THR A 5 -8.89 37.87 31.16
N LYS A 6 -9.98 37.53 30.45
CA LYS A 6 -10.21 37.87 29.03
C LYS A 6 -9.83 39.31 28.66
N LYS A 7 -10.00 40.26 29.58
CA LYS A 7 -9.62 41.68 29.40
C LYS A 7 -8.12 41.92 29.24
N LYS A 8 -7.26 41.19 29.97
CA LYS A 8 -5.80 41.29 29.82
C LYS A 8 -5.32 40.70 28.50
N ALA A 9 -5.91 39.59 28.05
CA ALA A 9 -5.59 39.02 26.74
C ALA A 9 -6.04 39.94 25.59
N LEU A 10 -7.22 40.54 25.69
CA LEU A 10 -7.72 41.52 24.71
C LEU A 10 -6.82 42.76 24.61
N ASN A 11 -6.33 43.29 25.74
CA ASN A 11 -5.41 44.42 25.70
C ASN A 11 -4.05 44.04 25.09
N LEU A 12 -3.53 42.86 25.39
CA LEU A 12 -2.26 42.37 24.84
C LEU A 12 -2.36 42.13 23.32
N VAL A 13 -3.49 41.60 22.84
CA VAL A 13 -3.78 41.45 21.40
C VAL A 13 -3.92 42.82 20.71
N LYS A 14 -4.49 43.81 21.40
CA LYS A 14 -4.65 45.18 20.88
C LYS A 14 -3.35 45.98 20.86
N GLU A 15 -2.39 45.62 21.71
CA GLU A 15 -1.06 46.22 21.79
C GLU A 15 -0.07 45.59 20.79
N LEU A 16 -0.34 44.35 20.35
CA LEU A 16 0.35 43.68 19.24
C LEU A 16 -0.21 44.03 17.85
N ASP A 17 -1.30 44.80 17.78
CA ASP A 17 -1.90 45.25 16.53
C ASP A 17 -1.11 46.45 15.99
N ALA A 18 -0.07 46.15 15.20
CA ALA A 18 0.91 47.11 14.68
C ALA A 18 0.38 48.00 13.54
N PHE A 19 -0.92 47.96 13.23
CA PHE A 19 -1.51 48.69 12.12
C PHE A 19 -2.57 49.70 12.58
N PRO A 20 -2.46 50.98 12.18
CA PRO A 20 -3.47 51.99 12.51
C PRO A 20 -4.81 51.61 11.86
N LYS A 21 -5.87 51.59 12.66
CA LYS A 21 -7.21 51.24 12.19
C LYS A 21 -7.70 52.31 11.21
N ILE A 22 -7.99 51.88 9.99
CA ILE A 22 -8.42 52.77 8.90
C ILE A 22 -9.76 53.41 9.29
N PRO A 23 -9.98 54.72 9.09
CA PRO A 23 -11.25 55.36 9.41
C PRO A 23 -12.41 54.73 8.63
N ASP A 24 -13.54 54.53 9.31
CA ASP A 24 -14.72 53.79 8.81
C ASP A 24 -15.30 54.38 7.49
N SER A 25 -14.95 55.63 7.16
CA SER A 25 -15.26 56.29 5.89
C SER A 25 -14.63 55.64 4.66
N TYR A 26 -13.56 54.85 4.81
CA TYR A 26 -12.89 54.15 3.70
C TYR A 26 -13.20 52.65 3.66
N VAL A 27 -14.13 52.20 4.51
CA VAL A 27 -14.50 50.78 4.66
C VAL A 27 -15.91 50.57 4.10
N GLU A 28 -15.99 50.31 2.80
CA GLU A 28 -17.24 49.90 2.15
C GLU A 28 -17.55 48.43 2.51
N SER A 29 -18.33 48.21 3.58
CA SER A 29 -18.77 46.86 3.96
C SER A 29 -19.94 46.41 3.08
N THR A 30 -19.64 45.64 2.02
CA THR A 30 -20.67 45.03 1.18
C THR A 30 -21.10 43.66 1.74
N ALA A 31 -22.41 43.45 1.91
CA ALA A 31 -22.98 42.20 2.43
C ALA A 31 -22.64 40.97 1.54
N SER A 32 -22.49 41.19 0.23
CA SER A 32 -22.06 40.17 -0.72
C SER A 32 -20.58 39.80 -0.56
N GLY A 33 -19.71 40.77 -0.29
CA GLY A 33 -18.28 40.53 -0.07
C GLY A 33 -17.99 39.68 1.17
N GLY A 34 -18.68 39.95 2.29
CA GLY A 34 -18.55 39.17 3.52
C GLY A 34 -18.92 37.69 3.37
N THR A 35 -19.93 37.39 2.56
CA THR A 35 -20.37 36.00 2.29
C THR A 35 -19.34 35.24 1.45
N VAL A 36 -18.77 35.89 0.43
CA VAL A 36 -17.71 35.29 -0.41
C VAL A 36 -16.45 35.00 0.42
N SER A 37 -16.05 35.93 1.29
CA SER A 37 -14.92 35.71 2.20
C SER A 37 -15.18 34.54 3.16
N LEU A 38 -16.38 34.41 3.71
CA LEU A 38 -16.74 33.29 4.60
C LEU A 38 -16.65 31.93 3.89
N ILE A 39 -17.13 31.85 2.64
CA ILE A 39 -17.03 30.66 1.81
C ILE A 39 -15.55 30.33 1.53
N ALA A 40 -14.75 31.33 1.16
CA ALA A 40 -13.32 31.15 0.88
C ALA A 40 -12.54 30.65 2.11
N PHE A 41 -12.80 31.22 3.31
CA PHE A 41 -12.19 30.74 4.56
C PHE A 41 -12.63 29.32 4.93
N THR A 42 -13.91 28.99 4.72
CA THR A 42 -14.42 27.64 4.96
C THR A 42 -13.75 26.63 4.02
N PHE A 43 -13.62 26.98 2.73
CA PHE A 43 -12.95 26.14 1.75
C PHE A 43 -11.45 25.97 2.05
N MET A 44 -10.78 27.05 2.48
CA MET A 44 -9.39 27.01 2.93
C MET A 44 -9.20 26.06 4.12
N ALA A 45 -10.10 26.11 5.11
CA ALA A 45 -10.07 25.21 6.26
C ALA A 45 -10.27 23.75 5.85
N ILE A 46 -11.19 23.46 4.92
CA ILE A 46 -11.43 22.10 4.41
C ILE A 46 -10.18 21.58 3.69
N LEU A 47 -9.59 22.37 2.78
CA LEU A 47 -8.39 21.95 2.06
C LEU A 47 -7.20 21.74 2.99
N ALA A 48 -7.00 22.63 3.97
CA ALA A 48 -5.94 22.46 4.97
C ALA A 48 -6.17 21.20 5.84
N PHE A 49 -7.42 20.89 6.18
CA PHE A 49 -7.77 19.67 6.91
C PHE A 49 -7.47 18.42 6.08
N LEU A 50 -7.89 18.38 4.81
CA LEU A 50 -7.59 17.26 3.90
C LEU A 50 -6.08 17.09 3.70
N GLU A 51 -5.36 18.19 3.50
CA GLU A 51 -3.90 18.21 3.39
C GLU A 51 -3.22 17.66 4.65
N PHE A 52 -3.77 17.94 5.83
CA PHE A 52 -3.29 17.36 7.08
C PHE A 52 -3.49 15.84 7.13
N PHE A 53 -4.60 15.28 6.64
CA PHE A 53 -4.73 13.81 6.54
C PHE A 53 -3.72 13.21 5.58
N VAL A 54 -3.48 13.85 4.43
CA VAL A 54 -2.46 13.41 3.48
C VAL A 54 -1.07 13.44 4.10
N TYR A 55 -0.74 14.49 4.86
CA TYR A 55 0.52 14.58 5.60
C TYR A 55 0.68 13.49 6.68
N ARG A 56 -0.43 13.08 7.30
CA ARG A 56 -0.45 12.04 8.33
C ARG A 56 -0.37 10.63 7.75
N ASP A 57 -0.75 10.43 6.50
CA ASP A 57 -0.62 9.14 5.82
C ASP A 57 0.83 8.90 5.37
N THR A 58 1.22 7.64 5.35
CA THR A 58 2.56 7.19 4.92
C THR A 58 2.43 6.40 3.63
N TRP A 59 3.46 6.41 2.78
CA TRP A 59 3.48 5.58 1.58
C TRP A 59 4.66 4.60 1.61
N MET A 60 4.47 3.44 1.01
CA MET A 60 5.52 2.44 0.85
C MET A 60 6.31 2.76 -0.42
N LYS A 61 7.64 2.86 -0.30
CA LYS A 61 8.55 3.07 -1.42
C LYS A 61 9.34 1.79 -1.68
N TYR A 62 9.25 1.30 -2.91
CA TYR A 62 9.95 0.11 -3.40
C TYR A 62 11.18 0.52 -4.20
N GLU A 63 12.35 0.11 -3.74
CA GLU A 63 13.63 0.34 -4.41
C GLU A 63 14.25 -1.01 -4.78
N TYR A 64 14.76 -1.13 -6.00
CA TYR A 64 15.40 -2.36 -6.47
C TYR A 64 16.93 -2.21 -6.35
N GLU A 65 17.55 -3.12 -5.62
CA GLU A 65 18.99 -3.18 -5.40
C GLU A 65 19.53 -4.55 -5.82
N VAL A 66 20.84 -4.66 -6.01
CA VAL A 66 21.48 -5.97 -6.22
C VAL A 66 21.77 -6.59 -4.86
N ASP A 67 21.41 -7.87 -4.69
CA ASP A 67 21.74 -8.58 -3.48
C ASP A 67 23.26 -8.77 -3.34
N LYS A 68 23.79 -8.42 -2.18
CA LYS A 68 25.22 -8.54 -1.84
C LYS A 68 25.50 -9.74 -0.94
N ASP A 69 24.47 -10.33 -0.35
CA ASP A 69 24.58 -11.35 0.70
C ASP A 69 24.15 -12.74 0.20
N PHE A 70 24.58 -13.10 -1.01
CA PHE A 70 24.26 -14.36 -1.71
C PHE A 70 24.67 -15.66 -1.00
N THR A 71 25.38 -15.59 0.13
CA THR A 71 25.94 -16.73 0.88
C THR A 71 25.22 -17.00 2.19
N SER A 72 24.14 -16.28 2.49
CA SER A 72 23.34 -16.52 3.69
C SER A 72 22.39 -17.71 3.51
N LYS A 73 22.41 -18.64 4.46
CA LYS A 73 21.51 -19.79 4.47
C LYS A 73 20.05 -19.34 4.50
N LEU A 74 19.27 -19.78 3.52
CA LEU A 74 17.84 -19.52 3.48
C LEU A 74 17.09 -20.34 4.56
N ARG A 75 15.93 -19.88 4.99
CA ARG A 75 15.02 -20.67 5.84
C ARG A 75 13.77 -20.99 5.04
N ILE A 76 13.28 -22.21 5.16
CA ILE A 76 12.14 -22.68 4.37
C ILE A 76 11.09 -23.17 5.37
N ASN A 77 9.93 -22.53 5.35
CA ASN A 77 8.78 -22.93 6.16
C ASN A 77 7.76 -23.56 5.22
N VAL A 78 7.51 -24.86 5.39
CA VAL A 78 6.66 -25.65 4.51
C VAL A 78 5.63 -26.39 5.36
N ASP A 79 4.36 -26.20 5.03
CA ASP A 79 3.23 -26.98 5.53
C ASP A 79 2.40 -27.44 4.33
N ILE A 80 2.47 -28.75 4.03
CA ILE A 80 1.82 -29.37 2.89
C ILE A 80 1.10 -30.63 3.38
N THR A 81 -0.16 -30.75 3.00
CA THR A 81 -0.97 -31.96 3.20
C THR A 81 -1.03 -32.74 1.90
N VAL A 82 -0.60 -34.02 1.91
CA VAL A 82 -0.62 -34.89 0.73
C VAL A 82 -1.63 -36.03 0.95
N ALA A 83 -2.38 -36.40 -0.09
CA ALA A 83 -3.37 -37.48 -0.07
C ALA A 83 -2.74 -38.90 -0.08
N MET A 84 -1.67 -39.10 0.69
CA MET A 84 -0.99 -40.38 0.87
C MET A 84 -0.75 -40.67 2.36
N LYS A 85 -0.59 -41.96 2.70
CA LYS A 85 -0.21 -42.35 4.06
C LYS A 85 1.23 -41.91 4.35
N CYS A 86 1.45 -41.35 5.54
CA CYS A 86 2.77 -40.85 5.99
C CYS A 86 3.89 -41.92 5.94
N GLN A 87 3.54 -43.21 6.01
CA GLN A 87 4.50 -44.33 5.93
C GLN A 87 5.09 -44.53 4.53
N TYR A 88 4.41 -44.05 3.49
CA TYR A 88 4.78 -44.27 2.09
C TYR A 88 5.33 -43.02 1.42
N ILE A 89 5.45 -41.91 2.14
CA ILE A 89 5.92 -40.63 1.59
C ILE A 89 7.23 -40.24 2.28
N GLY A 90 8.20 -39.80 1.48
CA GLY A 90 9.44 -39.20 1.92
C GLY A 90 9.52 -37.78 1.38
N ALA A 91 10.14 -36.88 2.13
CA ALA A 91 10.39 -35.52 1.72
C ALA A 91 11.85 -35.22 1.99
N ASP A 92 12.53 -34.69 0.98
CA ASP A 92 13.98 -34.55 1.00
C ASP A 92 14.39 -33.23 0.36
N VAL A 93 15.52 -32.73 0.84
CA VAL A 93 16.13 -31.51 0.34
C VAL A 93 17.46 -31.84 -0.33
N LEU A 94 17.61 -31.38 -1.56
CA LEU A 94 18.80 -31.57 -2.39
C LEU A 94 19.48 -30.23 -2.69
N ASP A 95 20.81 -30.28 -2.66
CA ASP A 95 21.66 -29.21 -3.17
C ASP A 95 21.75 -29.24 -4.71
N LEU A 96 22.40 -28.24 -5.31
CA LEU A 96 22.75 -28.13 -6.74
C LEU A 96 23.42 -29.38 -7.29
N ALA A 97 24.19 -30.10 -6.45
CA ALA A 97 24.85 -31.35 -6.82
C ALA A 97 23.94 -32.58 -6.73
N GLU A 98 22.64 -32.41 -6.48
CA GLU A 98 21.63 -33.46 -6.27
C GLU A 98 21.98 -34.44 -5.13
N THR A 99 22.87 -34.01 -4.24
CA THR A 99 23.21 -34.71 -3.01
C THR A 99 22.22 -34.34 -1.92
N MET A 100 21.79 -35.33 -1.13
CA MET A 100 20.95 -35.06 0.03
C MET A 100 21.73 -34.37 1.12
N VAL A 101 21.19 -33.26 1.61
CA VAL A 101 21.81 -32.43 2.63
C VAL A 101 21.08 -32.55 3.97
N ALA A 102 19.74 -32.69 3.95
CA ALA A 102 18.96 -32.86 5.17
C ALA A 102 17.63 -33.59 4.93
N SER A 103 17.36 -34.57 5.80
CA SER A 103 16.02 -35.11 6.09
C SER A 103 15.58 -34.79 7.54
N ASP A 104 16.52 -34.34 8.38
CA ASP A 104 16.31 -34.09 9.80
C ASP A 104 15.68 -32.71 10.01
N GLY A 105 14.42 -32.68 10.44
CA GLY A 105 13.66 -31.47 10.74
C GLY A 105 12.22 -31.47 10.22
N LEU A 106 11.87 -32.40 9.34
CA LEU A 106 10.50 -32.58 8.86
C LEU A 106 9.72 -33.50 9.80
N GLU A 107 8.64 -32.97 10.38
CA GLU A 107 7.70 -33.72 11.20
C GLU A 107 6.52 -34.20 10.34
N TYR A 108 6.23 -35.50 10.37
CA TYR A 108 5.14 -36.08 9.60
C TYR A 108 3.94 -36.32 10.51
N GLU A 109 2.89 -35.53 10.33
CA GLU A 109 1.65 -35.67 11.07
C GLU A 109 0.54 -36.34 10.22
N PRO A 110 -0.17 -37.34 10.76
CA PRO A 110 -1.32 -37.92 10.07
C PRO A 110 -2.51 -36.95 10.11
N VAL A 111 -3.01 -36.55 8.93
CA VAL A 111 -4.13 -35.61 8.79
C VAL A 111 -5.14 -36.09 7.75
N ASN A 112 -6.38 -35.62 7.88
CA ASN A 112 -7.40 -35.85 6.85
C ASN A 112 -7.20 -34.88 5.69
N PHE A 113 -7.22 -35.39 4.46
CA PHE A 113 -7.11 -34.56 3.26
C PHE A 113 -8.34 -33.66 3.10
N GLU A 114 -9.53 -34.19 3.36
CA GLU A 114 -10.78 -33.44 3.29
C GLU A 114 -10.90 -32.41 4.41
N LEU A 115 -11.26 -31.18 4.03
CA LEU A 115 -11.44 -30.08 4.95
C LEU A 115 -12.84 -30.05 5.55
N SER A 116 -12.94 -29.57 6.79
CA SER A 116 -14.24 -29.23 7.37
C SER A 116 -14.91 -28.09 6.58
N PRO A 117 -16.25 -27.98 6.61
CA PRO A 117 -16.96 -26.92 5.90
C PRO A 117 -16.46 -25.51 6.25
N GLN A 118 -16.09 -25.26 7.51
CA GLN A 118 -15.54 -23.98 7.96
C GLN A 118 -14.16 -23.71 7.35
N GLN A 119 -13.27 -24.69 7.37
CA GLN A 119 -11.93 -24.54 6.78
C GLN A 119 -11.99 -24.34 5.26
N ARG A 120 -12.95 -25.00 4.58
CA ARG A 120 -13.16 -24.82 3.14
C ARG A 120 -13.58 -23.39 2.80
N ILE A 121 -14.46 -22.78 3.60
CA ILE A 121 -14.85 -21.36 3.43
C ILE A 121 -13.64 -20.44 3.61
N TRP A 122 -12.80 -20.70 4.62
CA TRP A 122 -11.57 -19.94 4.83
C TRP A 122 -10.64 -20.04 3.63
N GLN A 123 -10.40 -21.26 3.12
CA GLN A 123 -9.54 -21.47 1.96
C GLN A 123 -10.08 -20.77 0.70
N LEU A 124 -11.40 -20.83 0.46
CA LEU A 124 -12.03 -20.09 -0.66
C LEU A 124 -11.86 -18.58 -0.51
N THR A 125 -11.92 -18.08 0.72
CA THR A 125 -11.69 -16.65 1.01
C THR A 125 -10.23 -16.28 0.73
N LEU A 126 -9.28 -17.11 1.17
CA LEU A 126 -7.84 -16.90 0.94
C LEU A 126 -7.51 -16.89 -0.55
N TRP A 127 -8.07 -17.84 -1.30
CA TRP A 127 -7.94 -17.90 -2.76
C TRP A 127 -8.46 -16.63 -3.44
N HIS A 128 -9.63 -16.13 -3.01
CA HIS A 128 -10.20 -14.91 -3.56
C HIS A 128 -9.34 -13.67 -3.26
N ILE A 129 -8.75 -13.61 -2.06
CA ILE A 129 -7.81 -12.54 -1.68
C ILE A 129 -6.55 -12.60 -2.56
N GLN A 130 -5.97 -13.79 -2.77
CA GLN A 130 -4.79 -13.97 -3.62
C GLN A 130 -5.04 -13.57 -5.06
N GLU A 131 -6.19 -13.94 -5.63
CA GLU A 131 -6.56 -13.55 -7.00
C GLU A 131 -6.63 -12.02 -7.13
N ARG A 132 -7.21 -11.33 -6.14
CA ARG A 132 -7.27 -9.86 -6.12
C ARG A 132 -5.89 -9.23 -5.93
N LEU A 133 -5.04 -9.77 -5.06
CA LEU A 133 -3.66 -9.32 -4.86
C LEU A 133 -2.81 -9.45 -6.13
N ARG A 134 -3.08 -10.47 -6.95
CA ARG A 134 -2.39 -10.69 -8.22
C ARG A 134 -2.73 -9.64 -9.27
N VAL A 135 -3.97 -9.13 -9.24
CA VAL A 135 -4.46 -8.10 -10.17
C VAL A 135 -4.13 -6.69 -9.68
N GLU A 136 -4.26 -6.44 -8.37
CA GLU A 136 -4.07 -5.13 -7.76
C GLU A 136 -2.83 -5.10 -6.87
N HIS A 137 -1.69 -4.68 -7.44
CA HIS A 137 -0.42 -4.54 -6.71
C HIS A 137 -0.49 -3.57 -5.51
N SER A 138 -1.42 -2.62 -5.51
CA SER A 138 -1.65 -1.67 -4.40
C SER A 138 -2.19 -2.33 -3.12
N LEU A 139 -2.78 -3.52 -3.22
CA LEU A 139 -3.28 -4.24 -2.05
C LEU A 139 -2.14 -4.80 -1.18
N GLN A 140 -0.94 -5.00 -1.75
CA GLN A 140 0.23 -5.41 -0.98
C GLN A 140 0.63 -4.32 0.03
N ASP A 141 0.48 -3.04 -0.31
CA ASP A 141 0.77 -1.91 0.60
C ASP A 141 -0.10 -1.97 1.87
N VAL A 142 -1.38 -2.34 1.70
CA VAL A 142 -2.34 -2.49 2.81
C VAL A 142 -1.97 -3.68 3.69
N LEU A 143 -1.51 -4.78 3.09
CA LEU A 143 -1.05 -5.96 3.83
C LEU A 143 0.20 -5.66 4.64
N PHE A 144 1.21 -5.01 4.07
CA PHE A 144 2.41 -4.61 4.84
C PHE A 144 2.08 -3.64 5.99
N LYS A 145 1.09 -2.75 5.82
CA LYS A 145 0.62 -1.86 6.89
C LYS A 145 -0.18 -2.58 7.99
N SER A 146 -0.96 -3.61 7.64
CA SER A 146 -1.86 -4.33 8.56
C SER A 146 -1.25 -5.58 9.20
N ALA A 147 -0.16 -6.08 8.63
CA ALA A 147 0.60 -7.27 8.97
C ALA A 147 1.02 -7.42 10.44
N ILE A 148 1.05 -6.34 11.23
CA ILE A 148 1.61 -6.33 12.57
C ILE A 148 0.59 -6.87 13.60
N LYS A 149 0.43 -8.20 13.67
CA LYS A 149 -0.02 -8.96 14.85
C LYS A 149 -0.10 -10.46 14.51
N ILE A 150 0.87 -11.24 14.95
CA ILE A 150 0.82 -12.65 15.43
C ILE A 150 2.25 -13.22 15.34
N ALA A 151 2.68 -13.95 16.38
CA ALA A 151 3.99 -14.58 16.45
C ALA A 151 4.03 -15.89 15.64
N PRO A 152 5.13 -16.18 14.90
CA PRO A 152 5.23 -17.38 14.09
C PRO A 152 5.68 -18.62 14.90
N PRO A 153 5.34 -19.84 14.42
CA PRO A 153 5.87 -21.10 14.97
C PRO A 153 7.35 -21.33 14.60
N SER A 154 7.95 -22.34 15.23
CA SER A 154 9.39 -22.62 15.20
C SER A 154 9.94 -23.00 13.80
N PRO A 155 11.13 -22.50 13.41
CA PRO A 155 11.64 -22.60 12.05
C PRO A 155 12.50 -23.85 11.78
N ILE A 156 12.56 -24.24 10.49
CA ILE A 156 13.56 -25.14 9.90
C ILE A 156 14.54 -24.30 9.05
N LYS A 157 15.85 -24.60 9.09
CA LYS A 157 16.92 -23.82 8.44
C LYS A 157 17.66 -24.69 7.41
N ASN A 158 17.57 -24.41 6.10
CA ASN A 158 18.30 -25.14 5.05
C ASN A 158 18.64 -24.24 3.85
N ASP A 159 19.85 -24.40 3.30
CA ASP A 159 20.44 -23.57 2.24
C ASP A 159 20.40 -24.21 0.84
N ASP A 160 19.55 -25.21 0.68
CA ASP A 160 19.58 -26.08 -0.50
C ASP A 160 18.76 -25.45 -1.64
N ARG A 161 18.49 -26.15 -2.75
CA ARG A 161 17.78 -25.53 -3.91
C ARG A 161 16.64 -26.34 -4.50
N ASN A 162 16.51 -27.60 -4.08
CA ASN A 162 15.45 -28.47 -4.56
C ASN A 162 14.81 -29.21 -3.37
N PHE A 163 13.54 -28.92 -3.11
CA PHE A 163 12.72 -29.68 -2.18
C PHE A 163 11.83 -30.62 -2.99
N HIS A 164 11.81 -31.91 -2.68
CA HIS A 164 10.89 -32.82 -3.34
C HIS A 164 10.24 -33.76 -2.34
N VAL A 165 9.01 -34.15 -2.64
CA VAL A 165 8.19 -35.09 -1.90
C VAL A 165 7.83 -36.22 -2.85
N THR A 166 8.30 -37.43 -2.55
CA THR A 166 8.21 -38.61 -3.43
C THR A 166 7.89 -39.87 -2.61
N VAL A 167 7.62 -41.00 -3.28
CA VAL A 167 7.27 -42.25 -2.59
C VAL A 167 8.47 -42.86 -1.91
N GLY A 168 8.34 -43.17 -0.63
CA GLY A 168 9.33 -43.87 0.19
C GLY A 168 10.38 -42.93 0.76
N LYS A 169 10.94 -43.31 1.91
CA LYS A 169 12.07 -42.60 2.51
C LYS A 169 13.24 -42.63 1.53
N SER A 170 13.93 -41.50 1.42
CA SER A 170 15.18 -41.43 0.68
C SER A 170 16.28 -42.20 1.39
N ILE A 171 17.21 -42.68 0.57
CA ILE A 171 18.50 -43.20 1.02
C ILE A 171 19.59 -42.45 0.26
N PRO A 172 20.59 -41.90 0.99
CA PRO A 172 21.71 -41.22 0.36
C PRO A 172 22.55 -42.23 -0.45
N HIS A 173 22.88 -41.87 -1.69
CA HIS A 173 23.71 -42.69 -2.58
C HIS A 173 24.90 -41.86 -3.10
N PRO A 174 26.10 -42.42 -3.34
CA PRO A 174 27.27 -41.64 -3.75
C PRO A 174 27.13 -40.86 -5.08
N ARG A 175 26.08 -41.13 -5.86
CA ARG A 175 25.72 -40.45 -7.12
C ARG A 175 24.35 -39.77 -7.06
N GLY A 176 23.84 -39.48 -5.86
CA GLY A 176 22.55 -38.80 -5.65
C GLY A 176 21.75 -39.38 -4.48
N HIS A 177 20.50 -39.72 -4.70
CA HIS A 177 19.63 -40.37 -3.72
C HIS A 177 18.69 -41.34 -4.42
N ALA A 178 18.28 -42.37 -3.71
CA ALA A 178 17.31 -43.34 -4.18
C ALA A 178 16.13 -43.37 -3.21
N HIS A 179 14.92 -43.50 -3.75
CA HIS A 179 13.74 -43.72 -2.94
C HIS A 179 13.35 -45.19 -2.96
N LEU A 180 12.99 -45.76 -1.80
CA LEU A 180 12.41 -47.10 -1.72
C LEU A 180 10.95 -47.11 -2.18
N ALA A 181 10.73 -46.94 -3.48
CA ALA A 181 9.40 -47.09 -4.08
C ALA A 181 9.01 -48.56 -4.31
N ALA A 182 9.97 -49.49 -4.25
CA ALA A 182 9.79 -50.90 -4.63
C ALA A 182 8.85 -51.71 -3.73
N LEU A 183 8.49 -51.20 -2.54
CA LEU A 183 7.60 -51.87 -1.59
C LEU A 183 6.13 -51.43 -1.71
N VAL A 184 5.83 -50.46 -2.58
CA VAL A 184 4.50 -49.84 -2.70
C VAL A 184 4.00 -49.97 -4.15
N SER A 185 2.78 -50.48 -4.33
CA SER A 185 2.19 -50.62 -5.67
C SER A 185 1.95 -49.25 -6.32
N HIS A 186 2.30 -49.12 -7.59
CA HIS A 186 2.11 -47.91 -8.41
C HIS A 186 0.64 -47.46 -8.47
N ASP A 187 -0.32 -48.36 -8.26
CA ASP A 187 -1.76 -48.04 -8.27
C ASP A 187 -2.23 -47.33 -6.99
N SER A 188 -1.40 -47.32 -5.94
CA SER A 188 -1.71 -46.67 -4.66
C SER A 188 -1.15 -45.25 -4.52
N PHE A 189 -0.49 -44.75 -5.57
CA PHE A 189 0.07 -43.40 -5.56
C PHE A 189 -1.04 -42.37 -5.71
N ASN A 190 -1.01 -41.32 -4.90
CA ASN A 190 -1.93 -40.20 -5.03
C ASN A 190 -1.25 -38.92 -4.55
N PHE A 191 -0.60 -38.20 -5.46
CA PHE A 191 0.09 -36.96 -5.15
C PHE A 191 -0.82 -35.72 -5.14
N SER A 192 -2.14 -35.91 -5.03
CA SER A 192 -3.04 -34.80 -4.73
C SER A 192 -2.61 -34.16 -3.41
N HIS A 193 -2.48 -32.85 -3.41
CA HIS A 193 -1.91 -32.14 -2.27
C HIS A 193 -2.50 -30.76 -2.12
N ARG A 194 -2.42 -30.25 -0.90
CA ARG A 194 -2.77 -28.89 -0.52
C ARG A 194 -1.58 -28.26 0.17
N ILE A 195 -1.20 -27.08 -0.28
CA ILE A 195 -0.15 -26.28 0.33
C ILE A 195 -0.84 -25.37 1.34
N ASN A 196 -0.71 -25.65 2.63
CA ASN A 196 -1.32 -24.82 3.67
C ASN A 196 -0.50 -23.53 3.83
N HIS A 197 0.82 -23.64 3.89
CA HIS A 197 1.72 -22.50 3.95
C HIS A 197 3.08 -22.81 3.32
N LEU A 198 3.60 -21.87 2.53
CA LEU A 198 4.96 -21.91 2.03
C LEU A 198 5.58 -20.51 2.09
N SER A 199 6.62 -20.35 2.90
CA SER A 199 7.36 -19.08 3.00
C SER A 199 8.87 -19.29 3.13
N PHE A 200 9.60 -18.24 2.79
CA PHE A 200 11.06 -18.23 2.77
C PHE A 200 11.61 -17.12 3.68
N GLY A 201 12.61 -17.43 4.49
CA GLY A 201 13.23 -16.50 5.43
C GLY A 201 12.44 -16.28 6.70
N GLU A 202 12.47 -15.05 7.21
CA GLU A 202 11.73 -14.66 8.41
C GLU A 202 10.24 -14.49 8.10
N MET A 203 9.39 -15.16 8.89
CA MET A 203 7.95 -15.05 8.77
C MET A 203 7.49 -13.70 9.33
N ILE A 204 6.93 -12.87 8.46
CA ILE A 204 6.26 -11.63 8.86
C ILE A 204 4.76 -11.90 8.86
N PRO A 205 4.05 -11.69 9.99
CA PRO A 205 2.61 -11.88 10.04
C PRO A 205 1.91 -11.02 8.98
N GLY A 206 0.82 -11.52 8.38
CA GLY A 206 0.01 -10.79 7.40
C GLY A 206 0.58 -10.66 5.98
N ILE A 207 1.77 -11.20 5.70
CA ILE A 207 2.17 -11.52 4.33
C ILE A 207 1.51 -12.84 3.94
N ILE A 208 0.66 -12.81 2.92
CA ILE A 208 0.07 -14.01 2.32
C ILE A 208 0.97 -14.42 1.17
N SER A 209 1.51 -15.64 1.22
CA SER A 209 2.39 -16.14 0.16
C SER A 209 1.57 -16.65 -1.03
N THR A 210 2.19 -16.74 -2.20
CA THR A 210 1.48 -17.01 -3.46
C THR A 210 0.90 -18.43 -3.55
N LEU A 211 1.52 -19.42 -2.90
CA LEU A 211 1.04 -20.80 -2.88
C LEU A 211 0.18 -21.15 -1.65
N ASP A 212 -0.02 -20.22 -0.73
CA ASP A 212 -0.76 -20.51 0.51
C ASP A 212 -2.23 -20.87 0.20
N GLY A 213 -2.73 -21.96 0.76
CA GLY A 213 -4.10 -22.47 0.54
C GLY A 213 -4.38 -23.02 -0.86
N THR A 214 -3.37 -23.17 -1.72
CA THR A 214 -3.55 -23.79 -3.03
C THR A 214 -3.76 -25.30 -2.91
N GLU A 215 -4.62 -25.86 -3.76
CA GLU A 215 -4.95 -27.28 -3.76
C GLU A 215 -4.90 -27.83 -5.18
N LYS A 216 -4.27 -29.00 -5.33
CA LYS A 216 -4.17 -29.75 -6.57
C LYS A 216 -4.69 -31.16 -6.36
N VAL A 217 -5.72 -31.51 -7.12
CA VAL A 217 -6.32 -32.85 -7.11
C VAL A 217 -6.11 -33.49 -8.47
N SER A 218 -5.54 -34.69 -8.49
CA SER A 218 -5.39 -35.50 -9.69
C SER A 218 -6.22 -36.76 -9.59
N THR A 219 -6.80 -37.17 -10.71
CA THR A 219 -7.51 -38.46 -10.85
C THR A 219 -6.55 -39.60 -11.16
N GLU A 220 -5.34 -39.29 -11.64
CA GLU A 220 -4.32 -40.26 -12.05
C GLU A 220 -3.34 -40.52 -10.90
N SER A 221 -2.95 -41.79 -10.68
CA SER A 221 -2.06 -42.16 -9.58
C SER A 221 -0.61 -41.71 -9.81
N ASN A 222 -0.14 -41.78 -11.06
CA ASN A 222 1.24 -41.48 -11.46
C ASN A 222 1.38 -40.04 -11.96
N HIS A 223 1.05 -39.07 -11.11
CA HIS A 223 1.16 -37.66 -11.45
C HIS A 223 2.47 -37.03 -10.96
N MET A 224 3.05 -36.14 -11.76
CA MET A 224 4.22 -35.32 -11.41
C MET A 224 3.81 -33.84 -11.37
N PHE A 225 3.93 -33.24 -10.20
CA PHE A 225 3.72 -31.81 -9.97
C PHE A 225 5.07 -31.12 -9.82
N GLN A 226 5.34 -30.09 -10.60
CA GLN A 226 6.58 -29.32 -10.53
C GLN A 226 6.28 -27.84 -10.33
N TYR A 227 6.85 -27.27 -9.27
CA TYR A 227 6.79 -25.87 -8.92
C TYR A 227 8.17 -25.26 -9.15
N PHE A 228 8.26 -24.29 -10.04
CA PHE A 228 9.46 -23.49 -10.26
C PHE A 228 9.29 -22.17 -9.52
N ILE A 229 10.01 -22.01 -8.43
CA ILE A 229 9.89 -20.91 -7.49
C ILE A 229 11.10 -19.98 -7.69
N THR A 230 10.85 -18.70 -7.95
CA THR A 230 11.90 -17.68 -7.97
C THR A 230 11.76 -16.82 -6.73
N ILE A 231 12.76 -16.88 -5.86
CA ILE A 231 12.78 -16.21 -4.56
C ILE A 231 13.46 -14.85 -4.72
N VAL A 232 12.84 -13.80 -4.20
CA VAL A 232 13.30 -12.41 -4.28
C VAL A 232 13.55 -11.90 -2.87
N PRO A 233 14.82 -11.69 -2.47
CA PRO A 233 15.15 -11.10 -1.18
C PRO A 233 14.47 -9.74 -1.01
N THR A 234 13.82 -9.52 0.14
CA THR A 234 13.04 -8.31 0.40
C THR A 234 13.35 -7.76 1.79
N LYS A 235 13.97 -6.59 1.84
CA LYS A 235 14.29 -5.89 3.10
C LYS A 235 13.17 -4.93 3.44
N LEU A 236 12.41 -5.24 4.49
CA LEU A 236 11.33 -4.40 4.98
C LEU A 236 11.85 -3.47 6.06
N ASN A 237 11.69 -2.17 5.87
CA ASN A 237 12.02 -1.15 6.87
C ASN A 237 10.83 -0.20 7.07
N THR A 238 10.05 -0.48 8.10
CA THR A 238 8.86 0.27 8.52
C THR A 238 9.15 0.94 9.86
N TYR A 239 8.36 1.93 10.29
CA TYR A 239 8.60 2.62 11.58
C TYR A 239 8.64 1.69 12.81
N LYS A 240 7.97 0.53 12.75
CA LYS A 240 7.86 -0.41 13.87
C LYS A 240 8.72 -1.67 13.73
N ILE A 241 9.01 -2.09 12.51
CA ILE A 241 9.61 -3.40 12.21
C ILE A 241 10.63 -3.23 11.10
N THR A 242 11.82 -3.79 11.34
CA THR A 242 12.83 -4.05 10.31
C THR A 242 13.00 -5.55 10.23
N ALA A 243 12.76 -6.14 9.06
CA ALA A 243 12.81 -7.59 8.87
C ALA A 243 13.31 -7.94 7.47
N ASP A 244 14.09 -9.02 7.38
CA ASP A 244 14.60 -9.57 6.13
C ASP A 244 13.71 -10.75 5.72
N THR A 245 12.80 -10.50 4.78
CA THR A 245 11.85 -11.49 4.28
C THR A 245 12.15 -11.82 2.82
N HIS A 246 11.52 -12.86 2.30
CA HIS A 246 11.69 -13.27 0.92
C HIS A 246 10.33 -13.45 0.28
N LEU A 247 10.05 -12.64 -0.73
CA LEU A 247 8.90 -12.82 -1.59
C LEU A 247 9.27 -13.84 -2.67
N TYR A 248 8.27 -14.45 -3.30
CA TYR A 248 8.54 -15.38 -4.38
C TYR A 248 7.43 -15.40 -5.43
N SER A 249 7.82 -15.74 -6.65
CA SER A 249 6.91 -16.04 -7.75
C SER A 249 6.99 -17.52 -8.09
N VAL A 250 5.90 -18.07 -8.62
CA VAL A 250 5.79 -19.50 -8.93
C VAL A 250 5.28 -19.72 -10.33
N THR A 251 5.90 -20.67 -11.01
CA THR A 251 5.40 -21.28 -12.24
C THR A 251 5.14 -22.77 -12.01
N GLU A 252 3.96 -23.23 -12.36
CA GLU A 252 3.53 -24.61 -12.13
C GLU A 252 3.59 -25.42 -13.43
N ARG A 253 4.00 -26.69 -13.34
CA ARG A 253 3.97 -27.64 -14.44
C ARG A 253 3.49 -29.00 -13.96
N GLU A 254 2.55 -29.56 -14.69
CA GLU A 254 1.90 -30.82 -14.38
C GLU A 254 2.13 -31.82 -15.52
N ARG A 255 2.41 -33.09 -15.18
CA ARG A 255 2.58 -34.15 -16.18
C ARG A 255 2.22 -35.51 -15.61
N VAL A 256 1.44 -36.28 -16.35
CA VAL A 256 1.18 -37.70 -16.08
C VAL A 256 2.38 -38.54 -16.55
N ILE A 257 2.86 -39.44 -15.68
CA ILE A 257 3.95 -40.35 -15.97
C ILE A 257 3.39 -41.68 -16.46
N ASN A 258 3.78 -42.08 -17.66
CA ASN A 258 3.38 -43.34 -18.27
C ASN A 258 4.57 -43.91 -19.06
N HIS A 259 5.26 -44.88 -18.44
CA HIS A 259 6.43 -45.52 -19.00
C HIS A 259 6.13 -46.27 -20.31
N ALA A 260 4.91 -46.80 -20.47
CA ALA A 260 4.49 -47.51 -21.68
C ALA A 260 4.23 -46.55 -22.86
N ALA A 261 3.80 -45.32 -22.59
CA ALA A 261 3.58 -44.28 -23.59
C ALA A 261 4.83 -43.41 -23.85
N GLY A 262 6.01 -43.81 -23.35
CA GLY A 262 7.27 -43.07 -23.49
C GLY A 262 7.43 -41.86 -22.56
N SER A 263 6.51 -41.65 -21.62
CA SER A 263 6.62 -40.61 -20.59
C SER A 263 7.40 -41.16 -19.39
N HIS A 264 8.72 -41.11 -19.48
CA HIS A 264 9.62 -41.47 -18.38
C HIS A 264 9.74 -40.32 -17.37
N GLY A 265 9.78 -40.65 -16.09
CA GLY A 265 9.94 -39.70 -14.99
C GLY A 265 9.57 -40.31 -13.65
N VAL A 266 9.77 -39.54 -12.59
CA VAL A 266 9.37 -39.92 -11.23
C VAL A 266 8.09 -39.16 -10.88
N SER A 267 7.06 -39.86 -10.42
CA SER A 267 5.85 -39.25 -9.89
C SER A 267 6.11 -38.70 -8.49
N GLY A 268 5.51 -37.56 -8.18
CA GLY A 268 5.84 -36.81 -6.97
C GLY A 268 5.55 -35.33 -7.08
N ILE A 269 5.86 -34.62 -6.00
CA ILE A 269 5.76 -33.17 -5.89
C ILE A 269 7.18 -32.61 -5.82
N PHE A 270 7.54 -31.75 -6.75
CA PHE A 270 8.88 -31.19 -6.87
C PHE A 270 8.80 -29.67 -6.76
N MET A 271 9.44 -29.10 -5.76
CA MET A 271 9.61 -27.66 -5.59
C MET A 271 11.06 -27.29 -5.87
N LYS A 272 11.30 -26.76 -7.07
CA LYS A 272 12.60 -26.26 -7.49
C LYS A 272 12.63 -24.77 -7.24
N TYR A 273 13.62 -24.29 -6.49
CA TYR A 273 13.72 -22.88 -6.17
C TYR A 273 15.07 -22.31 -6.55
N ASP A 274 15.05 -21.06 -7.00
CA ASP A 274 16.26 -20.28 -7.30
C ASP A 274 16.14 -18.90 -6.67
N ILE A 275 17.26 -18.35 -6.21
CA ILE A 275 17.32 -17.03 -5.58
C ILE A 275 17.68 -16.00 -6.65
N SER A 276 16.87 -14.95 -6.74
CA SER A 276 17.07 -13.82 -7.65
C SER A 276 18.25 -12.97 -7.22
N SER A 277 18.97 -12.40 -8.20
CA SER A 277 20.01 -11.41 -7.96
C SER A 277 19.51 -10.00 -7.65
N LEU A 278 18.20 -9.80 -7.82
CA LEU A 278 17.52 -8.56 -7.49
C LEU A 278 16.93 -8.67 -6.10
N MET A 279 17.19 -7.66 -5.28
CA MET A 279 16.62 -7.46 -3.96
C MET A 279 15.66 -6.27 -3.99
N ILE A 280 14.55 -6.39 -3.27
CA ILE A 280 13.57 -5.30 -3.10
C ILE A 280 13.75 -4.69 -1.71
N ARG A 281 14.03 -3.39 -1.63
CA ARG A 281 14.02 -2.63 -0.39
C ARG A 281 12.68 -1.90 -0.28
N VAL A 282 11.89 -2.27 0.72
CA VAL A 282 10.59 -1.66 0.99
C VAL A 282 10.74 -0.73 2.19
N THR A 283 10.57 0.58 1.97
CA THR A 283 10.70 1.60 3.02
C THR A 283 9.40 2.36 3.22
N GLU A 284 9.00 2.56 4.47
CA GLU A 284 7.89 3.46 4.80
C GLU A 284 8.38 4.91 4.79
N GLN A 285 7.80 5.74 3.94
CA GLN A 285 8.12 7.17 3.83
C GLN A 285 6.95 8.04 4.29
N HIS A 286 7.31 9.20 4.83
CA HIS A 286 6.37 10.24 5.23
C HIS A 286 6.72 11.53 4.50
N MET A 287 5.72 12.39 4.33
CA MET A 287 5.96 13.73 3.82
C MET A 287 6.76 14.53 4.86
N PRO A 288 7.90 15.12 4.49
CA PRO A 288 8.65 15.94 5.42
C PRO A 288 7.89 17.24 5.73
N LEU A 289 8.04 17.75 6.96
CA LEU A 289 7.27 18.90 7.47
C LEU A 289 7.43 20.16 6.60
N TRP A 290 8.61 20.41 6.05
CA TRP A 290 8.84 21.57 5.18
C TRP A 290 7.98 21.51 3.91
N GLN A 291 7.79 20.31 3.35
CA GLN A 291 7.01 20.13 2.13
C GLN A 291 5.52 20.36 2.40
N PHE A 292 5.04 19.89 3.56
CA PHE A 292 3.71 20.20 4.04
C PHE A 292 3.48 21.72 4.23
N LEU A 293 4.43 22.43 4.85
CA LEU A 293 4.32 23.88 5.03
C LEU A 293 4.27 24.64 3.69
N VAL A 294 5.10 24.24 2.73
CA VAL A 294 5.09 24.83 1.37
C VAL A 294 3.74 24.59 0.69
N ARG A 295 3.18 23.37 0.82
CA ARG A 295 1.85 23.04 0.27
C ARG A 295 0.74 23.86 0.94
N LEU A 296 0.78 24.02 2.27
CA LEU A 296 -0.18 24.84 3.01
C LEU A 296 -0.14 26.31 2.57
N CYS A 297 1.07 26.87 2.41
CA CYS A 297 1.26 28.21 1.86
C CYS A 297 0.68 28.33 0.43
N GLY A 298 0.91 27.32 -0.40
CA GLY A 298 0.32 27.22 -1.74
C GLY A 298 -1.21 27.23 -1.75
N ILE A 299 -1.86 26.54 -0.80
CA ILE A 299 -3.33 26.55 -0.66
C ILE A 299 -3.82 27.96 -0.30
N VAL A 300 -3.21 28.60 0.70
CA VAL A 300 -3.60 29.95 1.14
C VAL A 300 -3.40 30.97 0.01
N GLY A 301 -2.24 30.96 -0.62
CA GLY A 301 -1.91 31.85 -1.74
C GLY A 301 -2.79 31.61 -2.98
N GLY A 302 -3.07 30.34 -3.29
CA GLY A 302 -3.93 29.96 -4.41
C GLY A 302 -5.37 30.43 -4.25
N ILE A 303 -5.95 30.27 -3.05
CA ILE A 303 -7.32 30.74 -2.76
C ILE A 303 -7.40 32.26 -2.81
N PHE A 304 -6.40 32.97 -2.28
CA PHE A 304 -6.40 34.44 -2.31
C PHE A 304 -6.30 34.98 -3.74
N SER A 305 -5.40 34.41 -4.55
CA SER A 305 -5.23 34.78 -5.96
C SER A 305 -6.49 34.49 -6.80
N THR A 306 -7.05 33.28 -6.66
CA THR A 306 -8.24 32.87 -7.41
C THR A 306 -9.48 33.67 -7.02
N THR A 307 -9.65 34.03 -5.74
CA THR A 307 -10.76 34.88 -5.29
C THR A 307 -10.72 36.25 -5.98
N GLY A 308 -9.53 36.87 -6.08
CA GLY A 308 -9.36 38.14 -6.77
C GLY A 308 -9.68 38.06 -8.27
N MET A 309 -9.23 36.99 -8.93
CA MET A 309 -9.52 36.75 -10.35
C MET A 309 -11.00 36.47 -10.61
N LEU A 310 -11.65 35.68 -9.76
CA LEU A 310 -13.09 35.40 -9.81
C LEU A 310 -13.92 36.67 -9.63
N HIS A 311 -13.54 37.53 -8.69
CA HIS A 311 -14.21 38.82 -8.51
C HIS A 311 -14.10 39.69 -9.77
N GLY A 312 -12.92 39.76 -10.39
CA GLY A 312 -12.71 40.47 -11.66
C GLY A 312 -13.51 39.87 -12.83
N MET A 313 -13.56 38.54 -12.94
CA MET A 313 -14.33 37.85 -13.98
C MET A 313 -15.84 38.02 -13.80
N VAL A 314 -16.36 37.89 -12.58
CA VAL A 314 -17.79 38.10 -12.29
C VAL A 314 -18.17 39.55 -12.55
N GLY A 315 -17.34 40.52 -12.15
CA GLY A 315 -17.54 41.93 -12.50
C GLY A 315 -17.63 42.16 -14.00
N PHE A 316 -16.67 41.63 -14.77
CA PHE A 316 -16.69 41.71 -16.23
C PHE A 316 -17.92 41.03 -16.85
N LEU A 317 -18.34 39.88 -16.33
CA LEU A 317 -19.52 39.16 -16.82
C LEU A 317 -20.80 39.94 -16.53
N VAL A 318 -20.93 40.51 -15.34
CA VAL A 318 -22.05 41.38 -14.94
C VAL A 318 -22.06 42.62 -15.81
N ASP A 319 -20.93 43.28 -16.03
CA ASP A 319 -20.83 44.44 -16.92
C ASP A 319 -21.22 44.10 -18.36
N LEU A 320 -20.81 42.94 -18.88
CA LEU A 320 -21.17 42.48 -20.21
C LEU A 320 -22.67 42.20 -20.31
N ILE A 321 -23.28 41.57 -19.30
CA ILE A 321 -24.72 41.23 -19.27
C ILE A 321 -25.55 42.49 -19.08
N CYS A 322 -25.18 43.37 -18.13
CA CYS A 322 -25.87 44.63 -17.87
C CYS A 322 -25.76 45.61 -19.06
N CYS A 323 -24.59 45.70 -19.72
CA CYS A 323 -24.45 46.48 -20.95
C CYS A 323 -25.27 45.89 -22.11
N ARG A 324 -25.33 44.55 -22.24
CA ARG A 324 -26.05 43.88 -23.34
C ARG A 324 -27.57 43.93 -23.20
N PHE A 325 -28.10 44.05 -21.97
CA PHE A 325 -29.55 44.09 -21.70
C PHE A 325 -30.12 45.49 -21.43
N GLN A 326 -29.33 46.58 -21.57
CA GLN A 326 -29.80 47.97 -21.40
C GLN A 326 -30.65 48.22 -20.13
N MET A 327 -30.36 47.53 -19.04
CA MET A 327 -30.98 47.85 -17.74
C MET A 327 -30.26 49.08 -17.18
N GLY A 328 -30.84 50.26 -17.44
CA GLY A 328 -30.32 51.57 -17.05
C GLY A 328 -30.33 51.83 -15.54
N ILE A 329 -29.62 51.02 -14.75
CA ILE A 329 -29.32 51.29 -13.34
C ILE A 329 -27.91 50.77 -13.01
N TYR A 330 -26.89 51.36 -13.60
CA TYR A 330 -25.54 51.33 -13.05
C TYR A 330 -24.98 52.74 -13.12
N ARG A 331 -25.27 53.54 -12.08
CA ARG A 331 -24.68 54.87 -11.94
C ARG A 331 -23.23 54.67 -11.50
N ASN A 332 -22.31 55.17 -12.30
CA ASN A 332 -20.87 55.02 -12.14
C ASN A 332 -20.43 55.65 -10.79
N PRO A 333 -19.79 54.91 -9.86
CA PRO A 333 -19.39 55.47 -8.55
C PRO A 333 -18.36 56.60 -8.66
N LYS A 334 -17.60 56.67 -9.77
CA LYS A 334 -16.55 57.67 -9.97
C LYS A 334 -17.06 59.09 -10.26
N GLU A 335 -18.31 59.27 -10.66
CA GLU A 335 -18.88 60.61 -10.89
C GLU A 335 -19.46 61.25 -9.62
N THR A 336 -19.75 60.47 -8.59
CA THR A 336 -20.37 61.01 -7.35
C THR A 336 -19.34 61.72 -6.47
N SER A 337 -18.07 61.29 -6.47
CA SER A 337 -17.01 61.96 -5.69
C SER A 337 -16.58 63.30 -6.30
N LEU A 338 -16.63 63.46 -7.63
CA LEU A 338 -16.31 64.71 -8.31
C LEU A 338 -17.47 65.73 -8.21
N ALA A 339 -18.72 65.28 -8.31
CA ALA A 339 -19.89 66.15 -8.18
C ALA A 339 -20.13 66.65 -6.73
N VAL A 340 -19.70 65.92 -5.70
CA VAL A 340 -19.79 66.38 -4.30
C VAL A 340 -18.67 67.38 -3.97
N GLN A 341 -17.52 67.29 -4.64
CA GLN A 341 -16.40 68.20 -4.42
C GLN A 341 -16.61 69.55 -5.14
N GLU A 342 -17.20 69.53 -6.34
CA GLU A 342 -17.52 70.75 -7.10
C GLU A 342 -18.68 71.57 -6.48
N ASN A 343 -19.64 70.90 -5.81
CA ASN A 343 -20.75 71.57 -5.10
C ASN A 343 -20.35 72.15 -3.73
N ASN A 344 -19.28 71.63 -3.10
CA ASN A 344 -18.75 72.17 -1.85
C ASN A 344 -17.80 73.37 -2.07
N GLU A 345 -17.05 73.41 -3.18
CA GLU A 345 -16.23 74.59 -3.53
C GLU A 345 -17.07 75.77 -4.00
N THR A 346 -18.19 75.54 -4.69
CA THR A 346 -19.13 76.60 -5.09
C THR A 346 -19.97 77.15 -3.93
N SER A 347 -20.30 76.33 -2.93
CA SER A 347 -21.00 76.81 -1.72
C SER A 347 -20.09 77.64 -0.80
N ALA A 348 -18.80 77.33 -0.71
CA ALA A 348 -17.85 78.09 0.11
C ALA A 348 -17.43 79.45 -0.50
N LEU A 349 -17.59 79.64 -1.81
CA LEU A 349 -17.32 80.92 -2.49
C LEU A 349 -18.51 81.90 -2.45
N ILE A 350 -19.74 81.41 -2.20
CA ILE A 350 -20.94 82.26 -2.11
C ILE A 350 -21.14 82.80 -0.67
N GLU A 351 -20.62 82.12 0.35
CA GLU A 351 -20.75 82.56 1.75
C GLU A 351 -19.82 83.73 2.14
N ASN A 352 -18.74 83.98 1.39
CA ASN A 352 -17.79 85.08 1.65
C ASN A 352 -18.11 86.40 0.93
N HIS A 353 -19.21 86.49 0.17
CA HIS A 353 -19.57 87.71 -0.56
C HIS A 353 -20.84 88.44 -0.06
N ASN A 354 -21.42 88.00 1.06
CA ASN A 354 -22.64 88.58 1.66
C ASN A 354 -22.47 89.18 3.07
N GLU A 355 -21.25 89.40 3.55
CA GLU A 355 -20.99 90.32 4.68
C GLU A 355 -20.20 91.54 4.19
N HIS A 356 -20.91 92.50 3.57
CA HIS A 356 -20.67 93.94 3.78
C HIS A 356 -21.82 94.82 3.29
#